data_AF-A0AAW1Q9R9-F1
#
_entry.id   AF-A0AAW1Q9R9-F1
#
_cell.length_a   1.000
_cell.length_b   1.000
_cell.length_c   1.000
_cell.angle_alpha   90.00
_cell.angle_beta   90.00
_cell.angle_gamma   90.00
#
_symmetry.space_group_name_H-M   'P 1'
#
loop_
_entity.id
_entity.type
_entity.pdbx_description
1 polymer ?
#
loop_
_entity_poly.entity_id
_entity_poly.type
_entity_poly.pdbx_seq_one_letter_code
_entity_poly.pdbx_strand_id
1 'polypeptide(L)'
;MSSRNTSLYVPLSAPGTSHGPSDFPHIGDPLSPGPLPPQFFDQLFPELPRQAGGQPAAADCGSQHNARQTEARPKKQPKQEETDRVARVQLKNRTAQSRYRQRQKEKVEEYKATIETLTQQLEALKMEKAQLQDYNSLLQKVARNRDEQSTSIVAPMPAQVPASQQAKLNAMCAAILEFMQRLQPHRRDLPRPLTVDFIKNQTASQHFAWRQEYITQLGSSLLDGGDVVDSPAHKRLVELIQGHRRIALGMADVHPRLWRQLESGLKSQPCPQGTWRRVLEAMALTPEQKRHLLESRQRLLRKMQDIVHQRKKIVSVLQVAVPGMERDHKNATSFVRASQAADELQASLDAEHRAVVQFLRDGYCSEIISPLQEARGEIEASPYFMDTLAICNAIAEEAGEPAQLFAEVTGYFEQFDQQPRAPVFARDTSLMPSESPFHALAGLPVGPDLADGPSAEPGWLQAFSHIKAST
;
A
#
# COMPACT_ATOMS: atom_id res chain seq x y z
N MET A 1 61.36 -29.45 -26.33
CA MET A 1 60.51 -28.64 -27.22
C MET A 1 59.77 -27.65 -26.34
N SER A 2 60.15 -26.38 -26.50
CA SER A 2 59.90 -25.29 -25.55
C SER A 2 58.72 -24.45 -26.05
N SER A 3 57.61 -24.44 -25.30
CA SER A 3 56.43 -23.65 -25.64
C SER A 3 56.51 -22.29 -24.96
N ARG A 4 56.66 -21.25 -25.79
CA ARG A 4 56.82 -19.84 -25.39
C ARG A 4 55.49 -19.26 -24.90
N ASN A 5 55.53 -18.73 -23.69
CA ASN A 5 54.58 -17.79 -23.12
C ASN A 5 54.76 -16.42 -23.80
N THR A 6 53.74 -15.90 -24.46
CA THR A 6 53.74 -14.54 -25.02
C THR A 6 52.91 -13.64 -24.10
N SER A 7 53.62 -12.97 -23.18
CA SER A 7 53.08 -11.92 -22.32
C SER A 7 53.04 -10.61 -23.12
N LEU A 8 51.84 -10.07 -23.35
CA LEU A 8 51.65 -8.75 -23.96
C LEU A 8 51.58 -7.70 -22.86
N TYR A 9 52.67 -6.93 -22.77
CA TYR A 9 52.84 -5.75 -21.93
C TYR A 9 52.16 -4.55 -22.61
N VAL A 10 51.24 -3.88 -21.92
CA VAL A 10 50.66 -2.60 -22.35
C VAL A 10 51.23 -1.50 -21.45
N PRO A 11 51.84 -0.44 -21.99
CA PRO A 11 52.45 0.61 -21.18
C PRO A 11 51.39 1.59 -20.66
N LEU A 12 51.47 1.87 -19.35
CA LEU A 12 50.81 3.00 -18.69
C LEU A 12 51.47 4.32 -19.12
N SER A 13 50.67 5.23 -19.66
CA SER A 13 51.03 6.64 -19.86
C SER A 13 50.05 7.53 -19.08
N ALA A 14 50.61 8.40 -18.25
CA ALA A 14 49.98 9.58 -17.65
C ALA A 14 51.09 10.65 -17.47
N PRO A 15 50.81 11.94 -17.20
CA PRO A 15 49.54 12.69 -17.28
C PRO A 15 49.66 13.97 -18.14
N GLY A 16 48.52 14.50 -18.60
CA GLY A 16 48.43 15.79 -19.31
C GLY A 16 47.37 16.69 -18.68
N THR A 17 47.81 17.88 -18.30
CA THR A 17 47.14 18.92 -17.51
C THR A 17 46.18 19.84 -18.26
N SER A 18 45.24 20.42 -17.49
CA SER A 18 44.63 21.77 -17.58
C SER A 18 43.78 22.18 -18.78
N HIS A 19 42.48 22.44 -18.54
CA HIS A 19 41.87 23.79 -18.46
C HIS A 19 40.33 23.72 -18.45
N GLY A 20 39.69 24.60 -17.68
CA GLY A 20 38.27 24.98 -17.88
C GLY A 20 37.49 25.21 -16.59
N PRO A 21 37.10 26.45 -16.26
CA PRO A 21 36.47 26.79 -14.98
C PRO A 21 34.98 26.45 -14.93
N SER A 22 34.54 26.19 -13.72
CA SER A 22 33.19 25.89 -13.26
C SER A 22 32.29 27.14 -13.24
N ASP A 23 31.25 27.14 -14.07
CA ASP A 23 30.08 28.03 -13.92
C ASP A 23 28.98 27.28 -13.15
N PHE A 24 28.87 27.57 -11.85
CA PHE A 24 27.71 27.20 -11.04
C PHE A 24 26.78 28.43 -10.92
N PRO A 25 25.48 28.29 -11.20
CA PRO A 25 24.53 29.38 -10.96
C PRO A 25 24.32 29.56 -9.46
N HIS A 26 24.38 30.83 -9.02
CA HIS A 26 24.01 31.28 -7.69
C HIS A 26 22.61 30.78 -7.30
N ILE A 27 22.55 29.95 -6.26
CA ILE A 27 21.32 29.65 -5.53
C ILE A 27 21.03 30.85 -4.64
N GLY A 28 19.90 31.51 -4.88
CA GLY A 28 19.44 32.68 -4.14
C GLY A 28 19.11 32.38 -2.68
N ASP A 29 19.27 33.40 -1.84
CA ASP A 29 18.98 33.39 -0.41
C ASP A 29 17.54 32.96 -0.08
N PRO A 30 17.32 32.24 1.03
CA PRO A 30 15.98 31.94 1.50
C PRO A 30 15.29 33.21 2.01
N LEU A 31 14.19 33.57 1.34
CA LEU A 31 13.30 34.65 1.73
C LEU A 31 12.78 34.44 3.16
N SER A 32 12.99 35.44 4.02
CA SER A 32 12.36 35.57 5.33
C SER A 32 10.83 35.57 5.21
N PRO A 33 10.09 34.86 6.09
CA PRO A 33 8.64 34.92 6.11
C PRO A 33 8.19 36.31 6.58
N GLY A 34 7.50 37.04 5.71
CA GLY A 34 6.85 38.30 6.04
C GLY A 34 5.67 38.10 7.01
N PRO A 35 5.23 39.18 7.71
CA PRO A 35 4.15 39.10 8.69
C PRO A 35 2.82 38.76 8.01
N LEU A 36 2.07 37.84 8.62
CA LEU A 36 0.76 37.42 8.15
C LEU A 36 -0.25 38.58 8.21
N PRO A 37 -1.16 38.69 7.22
CA PRO A 37 -2.18 39.73 7.20
C PRO A 37 -3.21 39.52 8.33
N PRO A 38 -3.75 40.61 8.92
CA PRO A 38 -4.64 40.57 10.09
C PRO A 38 -5.99 39.85 9.88
N GLN A 39 -6.31 39.44 8.64
CA GLN A 39 -7.56 38.77 8.32
C GLN A 39 -7.57 37.27 8.69
N PHE A 40 -6.44 36.72 9.13
CA PHE A 40 -6.33 35.30 9.51
C PHE A 40 -6.90 35.00 10.91
N PHE A 41 -7.04 36.01 11.78
CA PHE A 41 -7.54 35.81 13.15
C PHE A 41 -9.07 35.71 13.24
N ASP A 42 -9.81 36.28 12.27
CA ASP A 42 -11.28 36.29 12.30
C ASP A 42 -11.91 34.95 11.87
N GLN A 43 -11.14 34.01 11.29
CA GLN A 43 -11.65 32.70 10.87
C GLN A 43 -11.49 31.60 11.95
N LEU A 44 -10.68 31.83 12.99
CA LEU A 44 -10.40 30.80 14.01
C LEU A 44 -11.32 30.85 15.24
N PHE A 45 -12.16 31.89 15.38
CA PHE A 45 -13.07 32.03 16.53
C PHE A 45 -14.46 32.57 16.13
N PRO A 46 -15.30 31.79 15.40
CA PRO A 46 -16.62 32.24 14.98
C PRO A 46 -17.68 32.29 16.11
N GLU A 47 -17.40 31.74 17.30
CA GLU A 47 -18.39 31.66 18.39
C GLU A 47 -17.99 32.42 19.67
N LEU A 48 -17.85 33.74 19.54
CA LEU A 48 -18.15 34.62 20.68
C LEU A 48 -19.49 35.31 20.42
N PRO A 49 -20.52 35.07 21.25
CA PRO A 49 -21.82 35.70 21.04
C PRO A 49 -21.69 37.21 21.24
N ARG A 50 -21.76 37.97 20.13
CA ARG A 50 -22.03 39.40 20.16
C ARG A 50 -23.43 39.58 20.77
N GLN A 51 -23.48 40.01 22.04
CA GLN A 51 -24.72 40.52 22.64
C GLN A 51 -25.10 41.84 21.97
N ALA A 52 -25.79 41.75 20.83
CA ALA A 52 -26.62 42.82 20.32
C ALA A 52 -28.03 42.66 20.92
N GLY A 53 -28.55 43.75 21.48
CA GLY A 53 -29.80 43.77 22.24
C GLY A 53 -30.99 43.22 21.45
N GLY A 54 -31.65 42.22 22.02
CA GLY A 54 -32.94 41.72 21.59
C GLY A 54 -33.98 41.95 22.68
N GLN A 55 -35.05 42.64 22.31
CA GLN A 55 -36.26 42.86 23.10
C GLN A 55 -36.84 41.54 23.67
N PRO A 56 -37.55 41.58 24.81
CA PRO A 56 -38.18 40.40 25.36
C PRO A 56 -39.37 39.97 24.50
N ALA A 57 -39.19 38.88 23.74
CA ALA A 57 -40.27 38.16 23.09
C ALA A 57 -41.04 37.33 24.12
N ALA A 58 -42.35 37.56 24.18
CA ALA A 58 -43.30 36.77 24.93
C ALA A 58 -43.51 35.40 24.27
N ALA A 59 -43.38 34.33 25.06
CA ALA A 59 -43.92 32.99 24.81
C ALA A 59 -44.38 32.48 26.18
N ASP A 60 -45.66 32.58 26.52
CA ASP A 60 -46.73 31.65 26.12
C ASP A 60 -46.41 30.19 26.47
N CYS A 61 -46.81 29.80 27.68
CA CYS A 61 -47.05 28.42 28.06
C CYS A 61 -48.08 28.37 29.18
N GLY A 62 -49.25 27.81 28.83
CA GLY A 62 -49.82 26.75 29.66
C GLY A 62 -50.70 27.18 30.82
N SER A 63 -51.92 27.55 30.47
CA SER A 63 -53.12 27.47 31.30
C SER A 63 -53.22 26.15 32.08
N GLN A 64 -53.41 26.22 33.40
CA GLN A 64 -54.31 25.29 34.10
C GLN A 64 -55.10 26.05 35.18
N HIS A 65 -56.41 26.01 34.98
CA HIS A 65 -57.46 26.40 35.89
C HIS A 65 -57.30 25.76 37.27
N ASN A 66 -57.45 26.55 38.32
CA ASN A 66 -58.24 26.11 39.47
C ASN A 66 -59.04 27.26 40.06
N ALA A 67 -60.34 27.07 40.03
CA ALA A 67 -61.37 27.93 40.59
C ALA A 67 -61.47 27.69 42.10
N ARG A 68 -61.57 28.77 42.89
CA ARG A 68 -62.64 28.94 43.89
C ARG A 68 -62.42 30.19 44.76
N GLN A 69 -63.51 30.95 44.86
CA GLN A 69 -64.05 31.59 46.07
C GLN A 69 -63.15 32.61 46.80
N THR A 70 -63.42 33.91 46.60
CA THR A 70 -64.31 34.74 47.44
C THR A 70 -63.93 34.72 48.91
N GLU A 71 -63.24 35.76 49.36
CA GLU A 71 -63.56 36.40 50.64
C GLU A 71 -63.03 37.84 50.67
N ALA A 72 -63.93 38.75 51.03
CA ALA A 72 -63.65 40.17 51.22
C ALA A 72 -62.67 40.36 52.39
N ARG A 73 -61.51 40.96 52.12
CA ARG A 73 -60.55 41.41 53.14
C ARG A 73 -60.19 42.88 52.94
N PRO A 74 -59.81 43.58 54.01
CA PRO A 74 -60.27 44.92 54.31
C PRO A 74 -59.30 45.98 53.77
N LYS A 75 -59.85 47.14 53.40
CA LYS A 75 -59.09 48.36 53.10
C LYS A 75 -58.32 48.81 54.36
N LYS A 76 -57.05 48.41 54.51
CA LYS A 76 -56.13 48.95 55.52
C LYS A 76 -54.87 49.50 54.86
N GLN A 77 -54.78 50.83 54.89
CA GLN A 77 -53.61 51.71 54.83
C GLN A 77 -52.43 51.32 53.88
N PRO A 78 -52.37 51.91 52.67
CA PRO A 78 -51.47 51.49 51.58
C PRO A 78 -50.02 51.98 51.66
N LYS A 79 -49.61 52.73 52.70
CA LYS A 79 -48.29 53.42 52.68
C LYS A 79 -47.13 52.64 53.30
N GLN A 80 -47.37 51.70 54.22
CA GLN A 80 -46.30 50.89 54.84
C GLN A 80 -45.98 49.61 54.06
N GLU A 81 -46.98 48.98 53.43
CA GLU A 81 -46.73 47.77 52.63
C GLU A 81 -45.94 48.04 51.34
N GLU A 82 -46.07 49.24 50.78
CA GLU A 82 -45.34 49.65 49.58
C GLU A 82 -43.84 49.83 49.86
N THR A 83 -43.48 50.42 51.00
CA THR A 83 -42.07 50.55 51.42
C THR A 83 -41.44 49.19 51.70
N ASP A 84 -42.17 48.28 52.34
CA ASP A 84 -41.69 46.91 52.59
C ASP A 84 -41.53 46.11 51.29
N ARG A 85 -42.41 46.34 50.31
CA ARG A 85 -42.31 45.70 48.99
C ARG A 85 -41.10 46.20 48.22
N VAL A 86 -40.83 47.51 48.23
CA VAL A 86 -39.62 48.09 47.60
C VAL A 86 -38.35 47.56 48.26
N ALA A 87 -38.30 47.50 49.60
CA ALA A 87 -37.16 46.94 50.32
C ALA A 87 -36.92 45.46 49.98
N ARG A 88 -37.99 44.65 49.89
CA ARG A 88 -37.88 43.24 49.45
C ARG A 88 -37.39 43.10 48.02
N VAL A 89 -37.80 43.97 47.10
CA VAL A 89 -37.32 43.96 45.69
C VAL A 89 -35.85 44.37 45.61
N GLN A 90 -35.42 45.39 46.36
CA GLN A 90 -34.02 45.79 46.41
C GLN A 90 -33.13 44.68 46.98
N LEU A 91 -33.58 44.00 48.05
CA LEU A 91 -32.87 42.85 48.60
C LEU A 91 -32.75 41.71 47.56
N LYS A 92 -33.85 41.40 46.85
CA LYS A 92 -33.83 40.39 45.77
C LYS A 92 -32.87 40.77 44.64
N ASN A 93 -32.85 42.04 44.22
CA ASN A 93 -31.93 42.52 43.19
C ASN A 93 -30.47 42.46 43.65
N ARG A 94 -30.19 42.81 44.91
CA ARG A 94 -28.84 42.70 45.49
C ARG A 94 -28.37 41.25 45.54
N THR A 95 -29.23 40.33 45.98
CA THR A 95 -28.93 38.88 45.97
C THR A 95 -28.76 38.34 44.55
N ALA A 96 -29.60 38.76 43.60
CA ALA A 96 -29.49 38.36 42.20
C ALA A 96 -28.19 38.86 41.55
N GLN A 97 -27.80 40.12 41.80
CA GLN A 97 -26.55 40.68 41.30
C GLN A 97 -25.32 40.02 41.94
N SER A 98 -25.39 39.70 43.24
CA SER A 98 -24.35 38.93 43.93
C SER A 98 -24.19 37.53 43.32
N ARG A 99 -25.29 36.80 43.10
CA ARG A 99 -25.28 35.49 42.43
C ARG A 99 -24.75 35.58 41.00
N TYR A 100 -25.10 36.63 40.26
CA TYR A 100 -24.59 36.86 38.91
C TYR A 100 -23.07 37.05 38.92
N ARG A 101 -22.55 37.93 39.80
CA ARG A 101 -21.10 38.14 39.95
C ARG A 101 -20.38 36.86 40.39
N GLN A 102 -21.01 36.09 41.27
CA GLN A 102 -20.47 34.80 41.71
C GLN A 102 -20.38 33.81 40.55
N ARG A 103 -21.43 33.64 39.75
CA ARG A 103 -21.42 32.75 38.56
C ARG A 103 -20.39 33.20 37.52
N GLN A 104 -20.22 34.51 37.32
CA GLN A 104 -19.18 35.04 36.44
C GLN A 104 -17.78 34.72 36.96
N LYS A 105 -17.58 34.83 38.29
CA LYS A 105 -16.32 34.42 38.92
C LYS A 105 -16.07 32.92 38.77
N GLU A 106 -17.08 32.09 39.03
CA GLU A 106 -17.01 30.63 38.85
C GLU A 106 -16.66 30.25 37.42
N LYS A 107 -17.29 30.87 36.41
CA LYS A 107 -16.95 30.66 34.99
C LYS A 107 -15.51 31.04 34.66
N VAL A 108 -15.02 32.17 35.19
CA VAL A 108 -13.63 32.59 34.96
C VAL A 108 -12.66 31.59 35.58
N GLU A 109 -12.94 31.07 36.77
CA GLU A 109 -12.11 30.03 37.40
C GLU A 109 -12.18 28.69 36.65
N GLU A 110 -13.34 28.30 36.14
CA GLU A 110 -13.51 27.11 35.28
C GLU A 110 -12.71 27.22 33.98
N TYR A 111 -12.75 28.38 33.31
CA TYR A 111 -11.95 28.62 32.11
C TYR A 111 -10.45 28.62 32.41
N LYS A 112 -10.02 29.18 33.55
CA LYS A 112 -8.61 29.10 33.97
C LYS A 112 -8.15 27.65 34.16
N ALA A 113 -8.94 26.82 34.85
CA ALA A 113 -8.63 25.40 35.04
C ALA A 113 -8.57 24.63 33.71
N THR A 114 -9.46 24.97 32.76
CA THR A 114 -9.47 24.37 31.42
C THR A 114 -8.23 24.77 30.62
N ILE A 115 -7.84 26.04 30.66
CA ILE A 115 -6.62 26.54 30.00
C ILE A 115 -5.38 25.87 30.58
N GLU A 116 -5.30 25.71 31.90
CA GLU A 116 -4.18 25.04 32.57
C GLU A 116 -4.08 23.57 32.13
N THR A 117 -5.20 22.84 32.12
CA THR A 117 -5.25 21.44 31.68
C THR A 117 -4.83 21.29 30.21
N LEU A 118 -5.35 22.13 29.31
CA LEU A 118 -4.99 22.10 27.89
C LEU A 118 -3.53 22.48 27.67
N THR A 119 -2.99 23.40 28.46
CA THR A 119 -1.57 23.78 28.39
C THR A 119 -0.68 22.60 28.78
N GLN A 120 -1.01 21.86 29.84
CA GLN A 120 -0.29 20.65 30.25
C GLN A 120 -0.35 19.56 29.18
N GLN A 121 -1.51 19.34 28.55
CA GLN A 121 -1.66 18.37 27.45
C GLN A 121 -0.81 18.76 26.22
N LEU A 122 -0.78 20.05 25.88
CA LEU A 122 0.02 20.57 24.77
C LEU A 122 1.52 20.40 25.03
N GLU A 123 1.97 20.66 26.26
CA GLU A 123 3.36 20.42 26.68
C GLU A 123 3.73 18.93 26.62
N ALA A 124 2.86 18.04 27.10
CA ALA A 124 3.08 16.59 27.03
C ALA A 124 3.19 16.10 25.57
N LEU A 125 2.29 16.54 24.69
CA LEU A 125 2.32 16.19 23.28
C LEU A 125 3.54 16.78 22.55
N LYS A 126 4.00 17.97 22.95
CA LYS A 126 5.25 18.55 22.42
C LYS A 126 6.46 17.71 22.82
N MET A 127 6.51 17.23 24.07
CA MET A 127 7.58 16.35 24.53
C MET A 127 7.55 15.01 23.79
N GLU A 128 6.38 14.39 23.62
CA GLU A 128 6.25 13.12 22.88
C GLU A 128 6.66 13.30 21.41
N LYS A 129 6.21 14.40 20.76
CA LYS A 129 6.61 14.73 19.39
C LYS A 129 8.14 14.90 19.27
N ALA A 130 8.78 15.60 20.21
CA ALA A 130 10.22 15.75 20.23
C ALA A 130 10.94 14.40 20.39
N GLN A 131 10.47 13.55 21.32
CA GLN A 131 11.01 12.20 21.50
C GLN A 131 10.86 11.32 20.25
N LEU A 132 9.72 11.40 19.56
CA LEU A 132 9.49 10.67 18.32
C LEU A 132 10.35 11.20 17.17
N GLN A 133 10.60 12.52 17.11
CA GLN A 133 11.51 13.11 16.14
C GLN A 133 12.96 12.68 16.39
N ASP A 134 13.39 12.65 17.65
CA ASP A 134 14.72 12.15 18.03
C ASP A 134 14.87 10.66 17.71
N TYR A 135 13.83 9.86 17.99
CA TYR A 135 13.81 8.44 17.67
C TYR A 135 13.82 8.18 16.16
N ASN A 136 13.05 8.92 15.37
CA ASN A 136 13.07 8.83 13.91
C ASN A 136 14.42 9.27 13.34
N SER A 137 15.01 10.34 13.88
CA SER A 137 16.37 10.78 13.51
C SER A 137 17.40 9.69 13.81
N LEU A 138 17.27 9.00 14.95
CA LEU A 138 18.12 7.87 15.31
C LEU A 138 17.91 6.67 14.37
N LEU A 139 16.66 6.29 14.07
CA LEU A 139 16.36 5.20 13.13
C LEU A 139 16.88 5.50 11.72
N GLN A 140 16.70 6.73 11.23
CA GLN A 140 17.27 7.15 9.95
C GLN A 140 18.80 7.09 9.95
N LYS A 141 19.45 7.47 11.05
CA LYS A 141 20.90 7.31 11.21
C LYS A 141 21.32 5.84 11.27
N VAL A 142 20.57 4.97 11.94
CA VAL A 142 20.83 3.53 11.99
C VAL A 142 20.62 2.88 10.62
N ALA A 143 19.58 3.26 9.88
CA ALA A 143 19.33 2.80 8.52
C ALA A 143 20.47 3.24 7.59
N ARG A 144 20.87 4.52 7.62
CA ARG A 144 22.03 5.01 6.85
C ARG A 144 23.32 4.31 7.25
N ASN A 145 23.59 4.16 8.55
CA ASN A 145 24.77 3.45 9.03
C ASN A 145 24.72 1.97 8.63
N ARG A 146 23.55 1.33 8.57
CA ARG A 146 23.40 -0.04 8.09
C ARG A 146 23.68 -0.11 6.59
N ASP A 147 23.16 0.82 5.80
CA ASP A 147 23.44 0.89 4.36
C ASP A 147 24.94 1.14 4.13
N GLU A 148 25.55 2.09 4.84
CA GLU A 148 26.98 2.40 4.80
C GLU A 148 27.84 1.24 5.29
N GLN A 149 27.50 0.57 6.40
CA GLN A 149 28.21 -0.63 6.88
C GLN A 149 28.04 -1.81 5.94
N SER A 150 26.85 -1.98 5.33
CA SER A 150 26.63 -2.97 4.28
C SER A 150 27.49 -2.67 3.05
N THR A 151 27.84 -1.39 2.83
CA THR A 151 28.71 -0.94 1.73
C THR A 151 30.21 -0.94 2.11
N SER A 152 30.55 -0.87 3.41
CA SER A 152 31.91 -0.67 3.92
C SER A 152 32.55 -1.94 4.51
N ILE A 153 31.79 -2.74 5.28
CA ILE A 153 32.27 -4.04 5.80
C ILE A 153 32.29 -5.09 4.68
N VAL A 154 31.43 -4.89 3.69
CA VAL A 154 31.54 -5.52 2.38
C VAL A 154 31.84 -4.39 1.42
N ALA A 155 33.11 -3.96 1.34
CA ALA A 155 33.58 -3.44 0.05
C ALA A 155 33.08 -4.46 -0.97
N PRO A 156 32.17 -4.09 -1.89
CA PRO A 156 31.62 -5.07 -2.81
C PRO A 156 32.81 -5.46 -3.68
N MET A 157 33.51 -6.54 -3.30
CA MET A 157 33.73 -7.57 -4.30
C MET A 157 32.34 -7.73 -4.87
N PRO A 158 32.07 -7.22 -6.09
CA PRO A 158 30.74 -7.29 -6.67
C PRO A 158 30.39 -8.74 -6.52
N ALA A 159 29.45 -9.06 -5.62
CA ALA A 159 29.12 -10.43 -5.30
C ALA A 159 28.69 -10.96 -6.66
N GLN A 160 29.60 -11.67 -7.32
CA GLN A 160 29.52 -11.85 -8.75
C GLN A 160 28.22 -12.59 -8.90
N VAL A 161 27.21 -11.91 -9.47
CA VAL A 161 25.92 -12.52 -9.73
C VAL A 161 26.30 -13.82 -10.42
N PRO A 162 25.97 -14.99 -9.83
CA PRO A 162 26.47 -16.25 -10.34
C PRO A 162 26.29 -16.27 -11.84
N ALA A 163 27.30 -16.67 -12.62
CA ALA A 163 27.26 -16.52 -14.07
C ALA A 163 25.97 -17.09 -14.69
N SER A 164 25.40 -18.12 -14.06
CA SER A 164 24.09 -18.69 -14.38
C SER A 164 22.91 -17.72 -14.20
N GLN A 165 22.88 -16.94 -13.11
CA GLN A 165 21.86 -15.92 -12.86
C GLN A 165 22.05 -14.71 -13.79
N GLN A 166 23.28 -14.30 -14.07
CA GLN A 166 23.55 -13.23 -15.05
C GLN A 166 23.12 -13.63 -16.47
N ALA A 167 23.35 -14.90 -16.86
CA ALA A 167 22.88 -15.42 -18.14
C ALA A 167 21.35 -15.41 -18.24
N LYS A 168 20.64 -15.79 -17.16
CA LYS A 168 19.16 -15.70 -17.10
C LYS A 168 18.65 -14.26 -17.21
N LEU A 169 19.30 -13.31 -16.52
CA LEU A 169 18.99 -11.88 -16.64
C LEU A 169 19.16 -11.39 -18.08
N ASN A 170 20.28 -11.72 -18.72
CA ASN A 170 20.55 -11.32 -20.09
C ASN A 170 19.54 -11.92 -21.08
N ALA A 171 19.18 -13.20 -20.91
CA ALA A 171 18.16 -13.86 -21.72
C ALA A 171 16.78 -13.22 -21.56
N MET A 172 16.40 -12.87 -20.33
CA MET A 172 15.16 -12.15 -20.04
C MET A 172 15.15 -10.75 -20.67
N CYS A 173 16.25 -9.99 -20.57
CA CYS A 173 16.38 -8.68 -21.21
C CYS A 173 16.23 -8.77 -22.73
N ALA A 174 16.84 -9.79 -23.34
CA ALA A 174 16.71 -10.05 -24.76
C ALA A 174 15.25 -10.38 -25.16
N ALA A 175 14.57 -11.22 -24.37
CA ALA A 175 13.16 -11.55 -24.61
C ALA A 175 12.23 -10.33 -24.50
N ILE A 176 12.46 -9.46 -23.51
CA ILE A 176 11.73 -8.18 -23.36
C ILE A 176 11.97 -7.29 -24.59
N LEU A 177 13.22 -7.13 -25.02
CA LEU A 177 13.56 -6.36 -26.23
C LEU A 177 12.82 -6.89 -27.46
N GLU A 178 12.89 -8.21 -27.67
CA GLU A 178 12.31 -8.91 -28.80
C GLU A 178 10.78 -8.70 -28.85
N PHE A 179 10.12 -8.82 -27.70
CA PHE A 179 8.68 -8.60 -27.58
C PHE A 179 8.29 -7.13 -27.78
N MET A 180 9.00 -6.19 -27.15
CA MET A 180 8.72 -4.76 -27.29
C MET A 180 8.88 -4.29 -28.74
N GLN A 181 9.87 -4.80 -29.46
CA GLN A 181 10.05 -4.52 -30.89
C GLN A 181 8.88 -5.03 -31.73
N ARG A 182 8.26 -6.17 -31.36
CA ARG A 182 7.06 -6.69 -32.02
C ARG A 182 5.81 -5.89 -31.71
N LEU A 183 5.66 -5.43 -30.47
CA LEU A 183 4.52 -4.60 -30.06
C LEU A 183 4.51 -3.26 -30.78
N GLN A 184 5.67 -2.62 -30.93
CA GLN A 184 5.76 -1.27 -31.48
C GLN A 184 6.90 -1.18 -32.52
N PRO A 185 6.71 -1.73 -33.74
CA PRO A 185 7.74 -1.74 -34.77
C PRO A 185 8.17 -0.33 -35.21
N HIS A 186 7.32 0.68 -35.00
CA HIS A 186 7.58 2.07 -35.38
C HIS A 186 8.19 2.94 -34.27
N ARG A 187 8.30 2.42 -33.03
CA ARG A 187 8.93 3.15 -31.91
C ARG A 187 10.45 3.17 -32.08
N ARG A 188 10.99 4.30 -32.53
CA ARG A 188 12.45 4.52 -32.69
C ARG A 188 13.14 4.96 -31.40
N ASP A 189 12.37 5.35 -30.40
CA ASP A 189 12.78 5.91 -29.10
C ASP A 189 13.10 4.86 -28.04
N LEU A 190 12.98 3.57 -28.35
CA LEU A 190 13.36 2.51 -27.41
C LEU A 190 14.88 2.53 -27.17
N PRO A 191 15.36 2.74 -25.93
CA PRO A 191 16.78 2.76 -25.63
C PRO A 191 17.42 1.41 -26.03
N ARG A 192 18.41 1.48 -26.91
CA ARG A 192 19.22 0.34 -27.33
C ARG A 192 20.66 0.54 -26.87
N PRO A 193 21.28 -0.43 -26.16
CA PRO A 193 20.71 -1.70 -25.69
C PRO A 193 19.78 -1.53 -24.48
N LEU A 194 18.76 -2.38 -24.35
CA LEU A 194 18.02 -2.53 -23.09
C LEU A 194 18.97 -3.15 -22.05
N THR A 195 19.31 -2.37 -21.03
CA THR A 195 20.16 -2.82 -19.91
C THR A 195 19.30 -3.44 -18.81
N VAL A 196 19.92 -4.25 -17.95
CA VAL A 196 19.28 -4.71 -16.71
C VAL A 196 18.78 -3.52 -15.88
N ASP A 197 19.53 -2.42 -15.87
CA ASP A 197 19.16 -1.21 -15.15
C ASP A 197 17.90 -0.55 -15.73
N PHE A 198 17.70 -0.62 -17.05
CA PHE A 198 16.45 -0.15 -17.64
C PHE A 198 15.24 -0.91 -17.07
N ILE A 199 15.31 -2.24 -16.96
CA ILE A 199 14.22 -3.05 -16.41
C ILE A 199 13.99 -2.74 -14.93
N LYS A 200 15.06 -2.58 -14.16
CA LYS A 200 14.96 -2.21 -12.73
C LYS A 200 14.34 -0.83 -12.52
N ASN A 201 14.57 0.08 -13.45
CA ASN A 201 14.07 1.46 -13.39
C ASN A 201 12.70 1.63 -14.08
N GLN A 202 12.06 0.54 -14.50
CA GLN A 202 10.71 0.62 -15.06
C GLN A 202 9.71 1.03 -13.98
N THR A 203 8.89 2.02 -14.32
CA THR A 203 7.77 2.42 -13.48
C THR A 203 6.54 1.56 -13.77
N ALA A 204 5.64 1.42 -12.79
CA ALA A 204 4.36 0.73 -12.98
C ALA A 204 3.54 1.33 -14.15
N SER A 205 3.64 2.65 -14.36
CA SER A 205 3.00 3.36 -15.48
C SER A 205 3.53 2.91 -16.85
N GLN A 206 4.86 2.74 -16.98
CA GLN A 206 5.45 2.23 -18.23
C GLN A 206 5.01 0.80 -18.52
N HIS A 207 4.98 -0.06 -17.50
CA HIS A 207 4.50 -1.43 -17.64
C HIS A 207 3.02 -1.47 -18.06
N PHE A 208 2.18 -0.61 -17.46
CA PHE A 208 0.78 -0.48 -17.83
C PHE A 208 0.62 -0.02 -19.29
N ALA A 209 1.40 0.96 -19.74
CA ALA A 209 1.35 1.43 -21.13
C ALA A 209 1.70 0.32 -22.12
N TRP A 210 2.70 -0.52 -21.82
CA TRP A 210 3.03 -1.66 -22.69
C TRP A 210 1.98 -2.74 -22.67
N ARG A 211 1.36 -2.97 -21.51
CA ARG A 211 0.23 -3.89 -21.43
C ARG A 211 -0.94 -3.40 -22.28
N GLN A 212 -1.29 -2.11 -22.22
CA GLN A 212 -2.38 -1.57 -23.03
C GLN A 212 -2.11 -1.71 -24.53
N GLU A 213 -0.88 -1.46 -24.97
CA GLU A 213 -0.47 -1.76 -26.35
C GLU A 213 -0.63 -3.24 -26.68
N TYR A 214 -0.15 -4.13 -25.82
CA TYR A 214 -0.29 -5.57 -26.00
C TYR A 214 -1.76 -6.02 -26.13
N ILE A 215 -2.63 -5.56 -25.23
CA ILE A 215 -4.08 -5.85 -25.28
C ILE A 215 -4.69 -5.30 -26.58
N THR A 216 -4.29 -4.10 -27.01
CA THR A 216 -4.75 -3.51 -28.28
C THR A 216 -4.35 -4.39 -29.47
N GLN A 217 -3.10 -4.86 -29.51
CA GLN A 217 -2.60 -5.73 -30.59
C GLN A 217 -3.28 -7.12 -30.58
N LEU A 218 -3.60 -7.67 -29.41
CA LEU A 218 -4.40 -8.90 -29.32
C LEU A 218 -5.81 -8.68 -29.87
N GLY A 219 -6.45 -7.56 -29.49
CA GLY A 219 -7.78 -7.19 -29.98
C GLY A 219 -7.81 -7.04 -31.51
N SER A 220 -6.86 -6.31 -32.09
CA SER A 220 -6.72 -6.18 -33.55
C SER A 220 -6.50 -7.54 -34.21
N SER A 221 -5.64 -8.40 -33.64
CA SER A 221 -5.40 -9.74 -34.18
C SER A 221 -6.66 -10.60 -34.17
N LEU A 222 -7.54 -10.48 -33.17
CA LEU A 222 -8.83 -11.18 -33.16
C LEU A 222 -9.80 -10.63 -34.22
N LEU A 223 -9.88 -9.31 -34.38
CA LEU A 223 -10.72 -8.67 -35.40
C LEU A 223 -10.28 -9.05 -36.83
N ASP A 224 -8.99 -9.27 -37.04
CA ASP A 224 -8.40 -9.68 -38.32
C ASP A 224 -8.50 -11.20 -38.61
N GLY A 225 -9.30 -11.94 -37.84
CA GLY A 225 -9.49 -13.39 -38.00
C GLY A 225 -8.49 -14.25 -37.23
N GLY A 226 -8.05 -13.79 -36.05
CA GLY A 226 -7.15 -14.52 -35.16
C GLY A 226 -7.77 -15.76 -34.51
N ASP A 227 -9.07 -15.96 -34.65
CA ASP A 227 -9.81 -17.17 -34.28
C ASP A 227 -9.72 -18.28 -35.34
N VAL A 228 -9.39 -17.93 -36.59
CA VAL A 228 -9.13 -18.90 -37.66
C VAL A 228 -7.72 -19.47 -37.52
N VAL A 229 -7.64 -20.74 -37.13
CA VAL A 229 -6.36 -21.47 -36.97
C VAL A 229 -5.50 -21.30 -38.23
N ASP A 230 -4.21 -21.07 -38.01
CA ASP A 230 -3.18 -20.83 -39.05
C ASP A 230 -3.29 -19.55 -39.88
N SER A 231 -4.29 -18.70 -39.65
CA SER A 231 -4.33 -17.37 -40.28
C SER A 231 -3.10 -16.54 -39.89
N PRO A 232 -2.67 -15.56 -40.73
CA PRO A 232 -1.58 -14.65 -40.35
C PRO A 232 -1.86 -13.92 -39.03
N ALA A 233 -3.11 -13.55 -38.77
CA ALA A 233 -3.54 -12.92 -37.53
C ALA A 233 -3.46 -13.88 -36.33
N HIS A 234 -3.82 -15.16 -36.52
CA HIS A 234 -3.69 -16.18 -35.48
C HIS A 234 -2.23 -16.42 -35.10
N LYS A 235 -1.34 -16.53 -36.10
CA LYS A 235 0.11 -16.67 -35.85
C LYS A 235 0.67 -15.50 -35.07
N ARG A 236 0.27 -14.27 -35.44
CA ARG A 236 0.65 -13.06 -34.70
C ARG A 236 0.15 -13.08 -33.26
N LEU A 237 -1.10 -13.47 -33.04
CA LEU A 237 -1.68 -13.61 -31.70
C LEU A 237 -0.89 -14.62 -30.86
N VAL A 238 -0.57 -15.79 -31.43
CA VAL A 238 0.23 -16.82 -30.76
C VAL A 238 1.62 -16.29 -30.39
N GLU A 239 2.29 -15.58 -31.30
CA GLU A 239 3.60 -14.97 -31.04
C GLU A 239 3.55 -13.94 -29.91
N LEU A 240 2.51 -13.10 -29.89
CA LEU A 240 2.30 -12.10 -28.84
C LEU A 240 2.11 -12.76 -27.47
N ILE A 241 1.23 -13.76 -27.38
CA ILE A 241 0.97 -14.50 -26.14
C ILE A 241 2.24 -15.21 -25.66
N GLN A 242 2.95 -15.89 -26.54
CA GLN A 242 4.20 -16.59 -26.19
C GLN A 242 5.30 -15.61 -25.76
N GLY A 243 5.40 -14.44 -26.40
CA GLY A 243 6.29 -13.37 -25.98
C GLY A 243 5.97 -12.86 -24.58
N HIS A 244 4.70 -12.59 -24.30
CA HIS A 244 4.22 -12.17 -23.00
C HIS A 244 4.49 -13.22 -21.91
N ARG A 245 4.16 -14.50 -22.16
CA ARG A 245 4.45 -15.64 -21.26
C ARG A 245 5.93 -15.73 -20.89
N ARG A 246 6.83 -15.63 -21.88
CA ARG A 246 8.29 -15.66 -21.66
C ARG A 246 8.75 -14.54 -20.73
N ILE A 247 8.18 -13.34 -20.89
CA ILE A 247 8.54 -12.18 -20.07
C ILE A 247 7.96 -12.30 -18.66
N ALA A 248 6.67 -12.57 -18.52
CA ALA A 248 6.01 -12.66 -17.23
C ALA A 248 6.66 -13.73 -16.35
N LEU A 249 6.84 -14.96 -16.87
CA LEU A 249 7.50 -16.03 -16.13
C LEU A 249 8.99 -15.79 -15.94
N GLY A 250 9.68 -15.22 -16.94
CA GLY A 250 11.09 -14.86 -16.81
C GLY A 250 11.34 -13.84 -15.71
N MET A 251 10.49 -12.81 -15.62
CA MET A 251 10.53 -11.81 -14.55
C MET A 251 10.22 -12.44 -13.19
N ALA A 252 9.22 -13.30 -13.11
CA ALA A 252 8.89 -14.00 -11.87
C ALA A 252 10.04 -14.91 -11.40
N ASP A 253 10.74 -15.59 -12.31
CA ASP A 253 11.88 -16.46 -11.99
C ASP A 253 13.14 -15.68 -11.58
N VAL A 254 13.43 -14.58 -12.29
CA VAL A 254 14.73 -13.89 -12.19
C VAL A 254 14.69 -12.72 -11.21
N HIS A 255 13.54 -12.05 -11.07
CA HIS A 255 13.40 -10.83 -10.28
C HIS A 255 12.07 -10.79 -9.49
N PRO A 256 11.83 -11.73 -8.56
CA PRO A 256 10.56 -11.90 -7.86
C PRO A 256 10.07 -10.66 -7.10
N ARG A 257 11.00 -9.83 -6.62
CA ARG A 257 10.68 -8.53 -5.99
C ARG A 257 10.07 -7.54 -6.98
N LEU A 258 10.66 -7.42 -8.17
CA LEU A 258 10.17 -6.49 -9.19
C LEU A 258 8.82 -6.96 -9.73
N TRP A 259 8.68 -8.27 -9.98
CA TRP A 259 7.40 -8.86 -10.37
C TRP A 259 6.28 -8.52 -9.37
N ARG A 260 6.54 -8.69 -8.06
CA ARG A 260 5.58 -8.35 -7.00
C ARG A 260 5.25 -6.85 -6.96
N GLN A 261 6.24 -5.97 -7.11
CA GLN A 261 6.02 -4.52 -7.14
C GLN A 261 5.14 -4.10 -8.32
N LEU A 262 5.35 -4.71 -9.48
CA LEU A 262 4.49 -4.49 -10.65
C LEU A 262 3.08 -5.00 -10.39
N GLU A 263 2.91 -6.22 -9.87
CA GLU A 263 1.59 -6.75 -9.51
C GLU A 263 0.86 -5.88 -8.47
N SER A 264 1.55 -5.44 -7.41
CA SER A 264 0.93 -4.66 -6.34
C SER A 264 0.48 -3.29 -6.82
N GLY A 265 1.28 -2.62 -7.66
CA GLY A 265 0.90 -1.34 -8.25
C GLY A 265 -0.39 -1.45 -9.08
N LEU A 266 -0.61 -2.61 -9.70
CA LEU A 266 -1.71 -2.87 -10.62
C LEU A 266 -2.96 -3.41 -9.90
N LYS A 267 -2.79 -4.11 -8.78
CA LYS A 267 -3.87 -4.60 -7.89
C LYS A 267 -4.43 -3.53 -6.96
N SER A 268 -3.91 -2.30 -7.01
CA SER A 268 -4.42 -1.16 -6.23
C SER A 268 -5.89 -0.80 -6.55
N GLN A 269 -6.38 -1.20 -7.72
CA GLN A 269 -7.78 -0.99 -8.10
C GLN A 269 -8.64 -2.20 -7.71
N PRO A 270 -9.77 -1.99 -6.99
CA PRO A 270 -10.70 -3.06 -6.71
C PRO A 270 -11.24 -3.64 -8.01
N CYS A 271 -11.19 -4.97 -8.12
CA CYS A 271 -11.78 -5.69 -9.24
C CYS A 271 -13.30 -5.84 -9.02
N PRO A 272 -14.15 -5.43 -9.99
CA PRO A 272 -15.60 -5.58 -9.86
C PRO A 272 -15.98 -7.05 -9.65
N GLN A 273 -17.01 -7.28 -8.83
CA GLN A 273 -17.57 -8.61 -8.63
C GLN A 273 -18.02 -9.20 -9.98
N GLY A 274 -17.76 -10.50 -10.17
CA GLY A 274 -18.12 -11.22 -11.40
C GLY A 274 -17.14 -11.05 -12.57
N THR A 275 -16.11 -10.22 -12.46
CA THR A 275 -15.10 -10.05 -13.54
C THR A 275 -14.48 -11.37 -13.95
N TRP A 276 -14.04 -12.21 -13.01
CA TRP A 276 -13.40 -13.50 -13.32
C TRP A 276 -14.35 -14.53 -13.94
N ARG A 277 -15.66 -14.42 -13.67
CA ARG A 277 -16.67 -15.27 -14.31
C ARG A 277 -16.84 -14.90 -15.78
N ARG A 278 -16.89 -13.59 -16.11
CA ARG A 278 -16.90 -13.11 -17.50
C ARG A 278 -15.64 -13.49 -18.26
N VAL A 279 -14.47 -13.36 -17.61
CA VAL A 279 -13.19 -13.82 -18.18
C VAL A 279 -13.25 -15.32 -18.47
N LEU A 280 -13.71 -16.13 -17.52
CA LEU A 280 -13.87 -17.59 -17.70
C LEU A 280 -14.81 -17.94 -18.87
N GLU A 281 -15.92 -17.23 -19.01
CA GLU A 281 -16.86 -17.37 -20.14
C GLU A 281 -16.19 -17.02 -21.46
N ALA A 282 -15.48 -15.89 -21.53
CA ALA A 282 -14.77 -15.43 -22.73
C ALA A 282 -13.65 -16.38 -23.18
N MET A 283 -12.95 -17.00 -22.22
CA MET A 283 -11.92 -18.00 -22.51
C MET A 283 -12.49 -19.28 -23.13
N ALA A 284 -13.79 -19.57 -22.98
CA ALA A 284 -14.44 -20.75 -23.52
C ALA A 284 -13.65 -22.05 -23.26
N LEU A 285 -13.26 -22.26 -21.99
CA LEU A 285 -12.49 -23.43 -21.58
C LEU A 285 -13.31 -24.71 -21.70
N THR A 286 -12.72 -25.78 -22.23
CA THR A 286 -13.35 -27.09 -22.26
C THR A 286 -13.46 -27.68 -20.84
N PRO A 287 -14.39 -28.63 -20.59
CA PRO A 287 -14.50 -29.30 -19.29
C PRO A 287 -13.18 -29.94 -18.83
N GLU A 288 -12.41 -30.48 -19.77
CA GLU A 288 -11.12 -31.11 -19.51
C GLU A 288 -10.06 -30.08 -19.08
N GLN A 289 -10.00 -28.92 -19.75
CA GLN A 289 -9.11 -27.83 -19.35
C GLN A 289 -9.47 -27.31 -17.96
N LYS A 290 -10.76 -27.14 -17.68
CA LYS A 290 -11.25 -26.76 -16.34
C LYS A 290 -10.80 -27.77 -15.27
N ARG A 291 -10.91 -29.08 -15.54
CA ARG A 291 -10.43 -30.14 -14.64
C ARG A 291 -8.92 -30.02 -14.37
N HIS A 292 -8.10 -29.85 -15.40
CA HIS A 292 -6.65 -29.69 -15.22
C HIS A 292 -6.26 -28.43 -14.42
N LEU A 293 -6.98 -27.31 -14.62
CA LEU A 293 -6.79 -26.11 -13.81
C LEU A 293 -7.16 -26.33 -12.34
N LEU A 294 -8.25 -27.04 -12.07
CA LEU A 294 -8.62 -27.43 -10.70
C LEU A 294 -7.56 -28.31 -10.03
N GLU A 295 -7.03 -29.29 -10.76
CA GLU A 295 -5.93 -30.12 -10.24
C GLU A 295 -4.68 -29.30 -9.92
N SER A 296 -4.32 -28.34 -10.78
CA SER A 296 -3.22 -27.40 -10.53
C SER A 296 -3.47 -26.55 -9.29
N ARG A 297 -4.68 -25.99 -9.14
CA ARG A 297 -5.11 -25.25 -7.95
C ARG A 297 -5.00 -26.10 -6.69
N GLN A 298 -5.50 -27.35 -6.72
CA GLN A 298 -5.43 -28.25 -5.56
C GLN A 298 -3.97 -28.55 -5.17
N ARG A 299 -3.07 -28.75 -6.14
CA ARG A 299 -1.63 -28.92 -5.86
C ARG A 299 -1.04 -27.67 -5.19
N LEU A 300 -1.35 -26.47 -5.70
CA LEU A 300 -0.91 -25.22 -5.09
C LEU A 300 -1.41 -25.10 -3.64
N LEU A 301 -2.71 -25.27 -3.41
CA LEU A 301 -3.31 -25.05 -2.08
C LEU A 301 -2.78 -26.05 -1.04
N ARG A 302 -2.60 -27.34 -1.40
CA ARG A 302 -1.95 -28.31 -0.51
C ARG A 302 -0.52 -27.88 -0.18
N LYS A 303 0.24 -27.42 -1.18
CA LYS A 303 1.62 -26.95 -0.96
C LYS A 303 1.67 -25.70 -0.07
N MET A 304 0.72 -24.78 -0.22
CA MET A 304 0.60 -23.60 0.64
C MET A 304 0.25 -23.97 2.06
N GLN A 305 -0.67 -24.93 2.24
CA GLN A 305 -1.01 -25.47 3.56
C GLN A 305 0.24 -26.01 4.26
N ASP A 306 1.07 -26.80 3.59
CA ASP A 306 2.33 -27.32 4.16
C ASP A 306 3.29 -26.20 4.57
N ILE A 307 3.48 -25.20 3.70
CA ILE A 307 4.37 -24.05 3.95
C ILE A 307 3.87 -23.23 5.14
N VAL A 308 2.57 -22.99 5.22
CA VAL A 308 1.92 -22.30 6.33
C VAL A 308 2.15 -23.04 7.65
N HIS A 309 1.96 -24.37 7.68
CA HIS A 309 2.23 -25.17 8.86
C HIS A 309 3.71 -25.15 9.27
N GLN A 310 4.63 -25.14 8.29
CA GLN A 310 6.05 -24.99 8.56
C GLN A 310 6.36 -23.62 9.18
N ARG A 311 5.80 -22.53 8.63
CA ARG A 311 6.00 -21.18 9.16
C ARG A 311 5.45 -21.01 10.57
N LYS A 312 4.32 -21.63 10.93
CA LYS A 312 3.83 -21.67 12.32
C LYS A 312 4.92 -22.15 13.28
N LYS A 313 5.57 -23.26 12.92
CA LYS A 313 6.64 -23.86 13.73
C LYS A 313 7.85 -22.91 13.82
N ILE A 314 8.30 -22.39 12.69
CA ILE A 314 9.44 -21.46 12.62
C ILE A 314 9.19 -20.21 13.48
N VAL A 315 8.01 -19.58 13.34
CA VAL A 315 7.63 -18.40 14.12
C VAL A 315 7.58 -18.72 15.61
N SER A 316 7.05 -19.88 16.02
CA SER A 316 7.06 -20.29 17.42
C SER A 316 8.49 -20.44 17.99
N VAL A 317 9.43 -20.94 17.17
CA VAL A 317 10.85 -21.04 17.56
C VAL A 317 11.45 -19.65 17.69
N LEU A 318 11.19 -18.74 16.74
CA LEU A 318 11.67 -17.35 16.80
C LEU A 318 11.13 -16.62 18.03
N GLN A 319 9.85 -16.78 18.36
CA GLN A 319 9.24 -16.14 19.54
C GLN A 319 9.90 -16.59 20.85
N VAL A 320 10.35 -17.84 20.94
CA VAL A 320 11.07 -18.35 22.11
C VAL A 320 12.57 -17.98 22.08
N ALA A 321 13.16 -17.96 20.88
CA ALA A 321 14.60 -17.76 20.70
C ALA A 321 15.02 -16.28 20.74
N VAL A 322 14.13 -15.34 20.44
CA VAL A 322 14.40 -13.91 20.57
C VAL A 322 14.03 -13.50 22.00
N PRO A 323 15.01 -13.32 22.91
CA PRO A 323 14.72 -12.91 24.27
C PRO A 323 14.05 -11.53 24.24
N GLY A 324 13.08 -11.30 25.12
CA GLY A 324 12.74 -9.92 25.49
C GLY A 324 14.02 -9.18 25.88
N MET A 325 14.11 -7.88 25.61
CA MET A 325 15.30 -6.99 25.69
C MET A 325 16.17 -7.02 26.97
N GLU A 326 15.97 -7.95 27.90
CA GLU A 326 16.85 -8.20 29.03
C GLU A 326 18.23 -8.64 28.55
N ARG A 327 19.20 -7.74 28.78
CA ARG A 327 20.56 -7.68 28.21
C ARG A 327 21.51 -8.75 28.75
N ASP A 328 21.04 -9.98 28.96
CA ASP A 328 21.94 -11.06 29.33
C ASP A 328 22.59 -11.64 28.08
N HIS A 329 23.84 -11.22 27.83
CA HIS A 329 24.76 -11.71 26.79
C HIS A 329 25.06 -13.23 26.87
N LYS A 330 24.38 -13.99 27.73
CA LYS A 330 24.57 -15.43 27.93
C LYS A 330 23.76 -16.32 26.97
N ASN A 331 22.98 -15.74 26.07
CA ASN A 331 22.08 -16.47 25.18
C ASN A 331 22.66 -16.80 23.79
N ALA A 332 23.94 -17.16 23.69
CA ALA A 332 24.56 -17.57 22.43
C ALA A 332 23.77 -18.70 21.73
N THR A 333 23.24 -19.65 22.51
CA THR A 333 22.37 -20.72 22.00
C THR A 333 21.06 -20.19 21.41
N SER A 334 20.42 -19.21 22.05
CA SER A 334 19.17 -18.61 21.54
C SER A 334 19.42 -17.82 20.26
N PHE A 335 20.55 -17.11 20.16
CA PHE A 335 20.95 -16.43 18.93
C PHE A 335 21.16 -17.40 17.76
N VAL A 336 21.91 -18.50 17.98
CA VAL A 336 22.12 -19.52 16.94
C VAL A 336 20.78 -20.12 16.48
N ARG A 337 19.87 -20.43 17.42
CA ARG A 337 18.52 -20.93 17.09
C ARG A 337 17.70 -19.90 16.30
N ALA A 338 17.74 -18.63 16.69
CA ALA A 338 17.04 -17.57 15.97
C ALA A 338 17.59 -17.40 14.54
N SER A 339 18.91 -17.49 14.36
CA SER A 339 19.54 -17.46 13.04
C SER A 339 19.09 -18.63 12.17
N GLN A 340 19.13 -19.86 12.70
CA GLN A 340 18.66 -21.05 11.96
C GLN A 340 17.18 -20.94 11.57
N ALA A 341 16.34 -20.48 12.49
CA ALA A 341 14.92 -20.27 12.22
C ALA A 341 14.69 -19.16 11.16
N ALA A 342 15.52 -18.12 11.14
CA ALA A 342 15.47 -17.10 10.08
C ALA A 342 15.86 -17.67 8.70
N ASP A 343 16.89 -18.53 8.64
CA ASP A 343 17.28 -19.22 7.40
C ASP A 343 16.16 -20.16 6.89
N GLU A 344 15.52 -20.90 7.80
CA GLU A 344 14.35 -21.74 7.49
C GLU A 344 13.15 -20.90 7.00
N LEU A 345 12.93 -19.72 7.60
CA LEU A 345 11.89 -18.80 7.16
C LEU A 345 12.15 -18.33 5.73
N GLN A 346 13.39 -17.93 5.42
CA GLN A 346 13.79 -17.54 4.07
C GLN A 346 13.59 -18.69 3.07
N ALA A 347 14.02 -19.90 3.41
CA ALA A 347 13.82 -21.08 2.57
C ALA A 347 12.33 -21.36 2.31
N SER A 348 11.46 -21.12 3.31
CA SER A 348 10.01 -21.26 3.17
C SER A 348 9.39 -20.19 2.26
N LEU A 349 9.94 -18.98 2.22
CA LEU A 349 9.52 -17.91 1.30
C LEU A 349 9.89 -18.25 -0.13
N ASP A 350 11.11 -18.77 -0.33
CA ASP A 350 11.53 -19.21 -1.66
C ASP A 350 10.71 -20.42 -2.14
N ALA A 351 10.33 -21.32 -1.23
CA ALA A 351 9.44 -22.45 -1.54
C ALA A 351 8.04 -21.99 -1.94
N GLU A 352 7.51 -20.96 -1.28
CA GLU A 352 6.23 -20.35 -1.65
C GLU A 352 6.29 -19.73 -3.04
N HIS A 353 7.30 -18.90 -3.29
CA HIS A 353 7.50 -18.26 -4.59
C HIS A 353 7.58 -19.29 -5.71
N ARG A 354 8.39 -20.34 -5.54
CA ARG A 354 8.48 -21.43 -6.53
C ARG A 354 7.14 -22.13 -6.77
N ALA A 355 6.36 -22.38 -5.72
CA ALA A 355 5.05 -23.01 -5.85
C ALA A 355 4.06 -22.13 -6.62
N VAL A 356 4.05 -20.82 -6.34
CA VAL A 356 3.23 -19.84 -7.08
C VAL A 356 3.67 -19.77 -8.55
N VAL A 357 4.96 -19.62 -8.83
CA VAL A 357 5.45 -19.57 -10.21
C VAL A 357 5.18 -20.86 -10.97
N GLN A 358 5.30 -22.02 -10.31
CA GLN A 358 4.93 -23.29 -10.92
C GLN A 358 3.45 -23.36 -11.24
N PHE A 359 2.57 -22.88 -10.35
CA PHE A 359 1.14 -22.80 -10.61
C PHE A 359 0.82 -21.89 -11.81
N LEU A 360 1.47 -20.72 -11.89
CA LEU A 360 1.32 -19.82 -13.05
C LEU A 360 1.84 -20.49 -14.33
N ARG A 361 2.96 -21.21 -14.26
CA ARG A 361 3.49 -21.96 -15.41
C ARG A 361 2.55 -23.05 -15.86
N ASP A 362 1.96 -23.79 -14.92
CA ASP A 362 0.94 -24.81 -15.20
C ASP A 362 -0.30 -24.17 -15.82
N GLY A 363 -0.74 -22.99 -15.37
CA GLY A 363 -1.92 -22.31 -15.94
C GLY A 363 -1.68 -21.70 -17.32
N TYR A 364 -0.62 -20.89 -17.45
CA TYR A 364 -0.33 -20.11 -18.66
C TYR A 364 0.47 -20.87 -19.69
N CYS A 365 1.51 -21.60 -19.29
CA CYS A 365 2.50 -22.12 -20.24
C CYS A 365 2.36 -23.60 -20.56
N SER A 366 1.41 -24.28 -19.92
CA SER A 366 1.06 -25.64 -20.31
C SER A 366 0.19 -25.65 -21.56
N GLU A 367 0.01 -26.85 -22.10
CA GLU A 367 -1.00 -27.12 -23.14
C GLU A 367 -2.44 -27.05 -22.61
N ILE A 368 -2.65 -26.68 -21.34
CA ILE A 368 -4.00 -26.55 -20.76
C ILE A 368 -4.74 -25.39 -21.41
N ILE A 369 -4.14 -24.21 -21.56
CA ILE A 369 -4.82 -23.04 -22.14
C ILE A 369 -4.16 -22.69 -23.47
N SER A 370 -4.93 -22.76 -24.55
CA SER A 370 -4.44 -22.37 -25.87
C SER A 370 -4.18 -20.86 -25.92
N PRO A 371 -3.23 -20.39 -26.77
CA PRO A 371 -2.96 -18.95 -26.89
C PRO A 371 -4.19 -18.10 -27.24
N LEU A 372 -5.11 -18.66 -28.04
CA LEU A 372 -6.37 -17.99 -28.38
C LEU A 372 -7.27 -17.75 -27.15
N GLN A 373 -7.38 -18.76 -26.28
CA GLN A 373 -8.19 -18.66 -25.07
C GLN A 373 -7.56 -17.68 -24.07
N GLU A 374 -6.23 -17.70 -23.92
CA GLU A 374 -5.52 -16.72 -23.10
C GLU A 374 -5.68 -15.30 -23.63
N ALA A 375 -5.61 -15.09 -24.95
CA ALA A 375 -5.80 -13.77 -25.54
C ALA A 375 -7.21 -13.21 -25.25
N ARG A 376 -8.26 -14.04 -25.35
CA ARG A 376 -9.62 -13.66 -24.98
C ARG A 376 -9.72 -13.30 -23.50
N GLY A 377 -9.08 -14.09 -22.64
CA GLY A 377 -9.06 -13.85 -21.20
C GLY A 377 -8.33 -12.54 -20.83
N GLU A 378 -7.19 -12.26 -21.45
CA GLU A 378 -6.41 -11.03 -21.24
C GLU A 378 -7.17 -9.77 -21.68
N ILE A 379 -7.87 -9.83 -22.83
CA ILE A 379 -8.70 -8.73 -23.33
C ILE A 379 -9.87 -8.47 -22.37
N GLU A 380 -10.61 -9.51 -21.98
CA GLU A 380 -11.76 -9.38 -21.07
C GLU A 380 -11.34 -8.95 -19.66
N ALA A 381 -10.14 -9.33 -19.22
CA ALA A 381 -9.60 -8.91 -17.93
C ALA A 381 -9.21 -7.42 -17.92
N SER A 382 -8.96 -6.79 -19.07
CA SER A 382 -8.53 -5.39 -19.13
C SER A 382 -9.53 -4.43 -18.45
N PRO A 383 -9.07 -3.52 -17.55
CA PRO A 383 -7.68 -3.08 -17.34
C PRO A 383 -6.86 -3.93 -16.35
N TYR A 384 -7.45 -4.93 -15.71
CA TYR A 384 -6.80 -5.83 -14.75
C TYR A 384 -5.94 -6.88 -15.45
N PHE A 385 -5.02 -7.50 -14.69
CA PHE A 385 -4.28 -8.69 -15.13
C PHE A 385 -5.13 -9.92 -14.95
N MET A 386 -5.00 -10.89 -15.84
CA MET A 386 -5.67 -12.16 -15.62
C MET A 386 -5.22 -12.81 -14.29
N ASP A 387 -6.16 -13.04 -13.38
CA ASP A 387 -5.89 -13.67 -12.10
C ASP A 387 -6.22 -15.17 -12.18
N THR A 388 -5.19 -15.98 -12.39
CA THR A 388 -5.33 -17.43 -12.57
C THR A 388 -5.97 -18.10 -11.36
N LEU A 389 -5.66 -17.66 -10.14
CA LEU A 389 -6.22 -18.28 -8.94
C LEU A 389 -7.70 -17.91 -8.80
N ALA A 390 -8.05 -16.65 -9.06
CA ALA A 390 -9.45 -16.23 -9.03
C ALA A 390 -10.29 -16.92 -10.13
N ILE A 391 -9.74 -17.13 -11.32
CA ILE A 391 -10.37 -17.94 -12.38
C ILE A 391 -10.55 -19.39 -11.90
N CYS A 392 -9.53 -20.00 -11.32
CA CYS A 392 -9.65 -21.36 -10.79
C CYS A 392 -10.65 -21.47 -9.64
N ASN A 393 -10.80 -20.42 -8.82
CA ASN A 393 -11.82 -20.33 -7.79
C ASN A 393 -13.23 -20.25 -8.40
N ALA A 394 -13.42 -19.49 -9.49
CA ALA A 394 -14.68 -19.46 -10.22
C ALA A 394 -15.03 -20.83 -10.83
N ILE A 395 -14.03 -21.55 -11.39
CA ILE A 395 -14.22 -22.93 -11.88
C ILE A 395 -14.60 -23.87 -10.73
N ALA A 396 -13.98 -23.72 -9.56
CA ALA A 396 -14.28 -24.55 -8.39
C ALA A 396 -15.71 -24.32 -7.87
N GLU A 397 -16.17 -23.06 -7.89
CA GLU A 397 -17.55 -22.70 -7.57
C GLU A 397 -18.54 -23.34 -8.56
N GLU A 398 -18.28 -23.27 -9.87
CA GLU A 398 -19.11 -23.93 -10.90
C GLU A 398 -19.17 -25.45 -10.72
N ALA A 399 -18.07 -26.06 -10.25
CA ALA A 399 -17.98 -27.50 -10.00
C ALA A 399 -18.60 -27.93 -8.66
N GLY A 400 -19.03 -26.99 -7.81
CA GLY A 400 -19.51 -27.26 -6.46
C GLY A 400 -18.43 -27.80 -5.51
N GLU A 401 -17.14 -27.52 -5.78
CA GLU A 401 -16.06 -27.89 -4.85
C GLU A 401 -16.15 -27.03 -3.57
N PRO A 402 -15.98 -27.63 -2.38
CA PRO A 402 -16.01 -26.88 -1.14
C PRO A 402 -14.84 -25.88 -1.09
N ALA A 403 -15.13 -24.64 -0.68
CA ALA A 403 -14.12 -23.59 -0.48
C ALA A 403 -13.18 -23.85 0.72
N GLN A 404 -13.33 -24.99 1.41
CA GLN A 404 -12.66 -25.29 2.68
C GLN A 404 -11.14 -25.20 2.58
N LEU A 405 -10.50 -25.82 1.57
CA LEU A 405 -9.04 -25.80 1.46
C LEU A 405 -8.49 -24.39 1.22
N PHE A 406 -9.21 -23.58 0.44
CA PHE A 406 -8.84 -22.18 0.22
C PHE A 406 -9.01 -21.37 1.51
N ALA A 407 -10.15 -21.53 2.20
CA ALA A 407 -10.44 -20.86 3.47
C ALA A 407 -9.45 -21.25 4.60
N GLU A 408 -9.01 -22.50 4.65
CA GLU A 408 -7.99 -22.96 5.61
C GLU A 408 -6.64 -22.26 5.38
N VAL A 409 -6.26 -22.08 4.11
CA VAL A 409 -5.02 -21.38 3.76
C VAL A 409 -5.14 -19.88 3.97
N THR A 410 -6.23 -19.23 3.55
CA THR A 410 -6.42 -17.77 3.70
C THR A 410 -6.68 -17.36 5.14
N GLY A 411 -7.50 -18.11 5.88
CA GLY A 411 -7.82 -17.85 7.29
C GLY A 411 -6.58 -17.90 8.18
N TYR A 412 -5.54 -18.63 7.77
CA TYR A 412 -4.25 -18.57 8.45
C TYR A 412 -3.60 -17.19 8.36
N PHE A 413 -3.58 -16.59 7.17
CA PHE A 413 -2.95 -15.29 6.99
C PHE A 413 -3.73 -14.19 7.73
N GLU A 414 -5.06 -14.26 7.73
CA GLU A 414 -5.91 -13.37 8.52
C GLU A 414 -5.65 -13.49 10.03
N GLN A 415 -5.47 -14.71 10.55
CA GLN A 415 -5.11 -14.93 11.96
C GLN A 415 -3.77 -14.29 12.33
N PHE A 416 -2.81 -14.26 11.40
CA PHE A 416 -1.52 -13.61 11.62
C PHE A 416 -1.63 -12.10 11.67
N ASP A 417 -2.44 -11.51 10.79
CA ASP A 417 -2.69 -10.06 10.79
C ASP A 417 -3.45 -9.60 12.05
N GLN A 418 -4.27 -10.48 12.64
CA GLN A 418 -5.03 -10.19 13.85
C GLN A 418 -4.26 -10.41 15.17
N GLN A 419 -3.07 -11.04 15.16
CA GLN A 419 -2.31 -11.21 16.40
C GLN A 419 -1.86 -9.83 16.92
N PRO A 420 -2.17 -9.49 18.19
CA PRO A 420 -1.79 -8.20 18.75
C PRO A 420 -0.27 -8.04 18.67
N ARG A 421 0.18 -7.03 17.91
CA ARG A 421 1.61 -6.71 17.77
C ARG A 421 2.17 -6.53 19.18
N ALA A 422 3.05 -7.44 19.60
CA ALA A 422 3.68 -7.32 20.92
C ALA A 422 4.35 -5.95 21.01
N PRO A 423 4.17 -5.19 22.11
CA PRO A 423 4.60 -3.79 22.22
C PRO A 423 6.10 -3.59 21.98
N VAL A 424 6.89 -4.65 22.13
CA VAL A 424 8.35 -4.66 21.94
C VAL A 424 8.77 -4.75 20.46
N PHE A 425 7.89 -5.24 19.57
CA PHE A 425 8.11 -5.34 18.11
C PHE A 425 7.16 -4.43 17.30
N ALA A 426 6.45 -3.54 17.99
CA ALA A 426 5.27 -2.86 17.48
C ALA A 426 5.50 -1.84 16.35
N ARG A 427 6.73 -1.61 15.87
CA ARG A 427 6.96 -0.60 14.83
C ARG A 427 7.24 -1.07 13.41
N ASP A 428 7.97 -2.15 13.12
CA ASP A 428 8.29 -2.44 11.70
C ASP A 428 8.51 -3.91 11.34
N THR A 429 8.27 -4.84 12.26
CA THR A 429 8.59 -6.26 12.03
C THR A 429 7.35 -7.12 12.20
N SER A 430 6.46 -7.07 11.21
CA SER A 430 5.62 -8.25 10.96
C SER A 430 6.58 -9.42 10.72
N LEU A 431 6.58 -10.41 11.61
CA LEU A 431 7.41 -11.62 11.47
C LEU A 431 7.07 -12.42 10.21
N MET A 432 5.94 -12.10 9.58
CA MET A 432 5.60 -12.54 8.23
C MET A 432 5.81 -11.37 7.27
N PRO A 433 6.60 -11.52 6.21
CA PRO A 433 6.74 -10.48 5.22
C PRO A 433 5.35 -10.21 4.61
N SER A 434 4.91 -8.96 4.65
CA SER A 434 3.73 -8.44 3.93
C SER A 434 3.80 -8.73 2.41
N GLU A 435 4.94 -9.21 1.94
CA GLU A 435 5.24 -9.53 0.57
C GLU A 435 4.94 -10.99 0.15
N SER A 436 4.18 -11.79 0.91
CA SER A 436 3.86 -13.18 0.52
C SER A 436 3.28 -13.26 -0.92
N PRO A 437 3.94 -13.99 -1.86
CA PRO A 437 3.44 -14.16 -3.22
C PRO A 437 2.02 -14.74 -3.30
N PHE A 438 1.68 -15.63 -2.37
CA PHE A 438 0.33 -16.21 -2.29
C PHE A 438 -0.70 -15.18 -1.83
N HIS A 439 -0.34 -14.26 -0.92
CA HIS A 439 -1.23 -13.17 -0.50
C HIS A 439 -1.63 -12.29 -1.67
N ALA A 440 -0.64 -11.91 -2.49
CA ALA A 440 -0.87 -11.14 -3.70
C ALA A 440 -1.77 -11.91 -4.68
N LEU A 441 -1.53 -13.22 -4.86
CA LEU A 441 -2.34 -14.07 -5.74
C LEU A 441 -3.77 -14.30 -5.22
N ALA A 442 -3.97 -14.35 -3.91
CA ALA A 442 -5.28 -14.54 -3.29
C ALA A 442 -6.14 -13.27 -3.28
N GLY A 443 -5.60 -12.12 -3.71
CA GLY A 443 -6.29 -10.84 -3.68
C GLY A 443 -6.59 -10.34 -2.26
N LEU A 444 -5.85 -10.84 -1.26
CA LEU A 444 -5.99 -10.39 0.12
C LEU A 444 -5.34 -8.99 0.26
N PRO A 445 -5.95 -8.07 1.03
CA PRO A 445 -5.41 -6.73 1.19
C PRO A 445 -3.99 -6.81 1.75
N VAL A 446 -3.06 -6.13 1.08
CA VAL A 446 -1.72 -5.86 1.62
C VAL A 446 -1.89 -4.73 2.63
N GLY A 447 -1.40 -4.90 3.87
CA GLY A 447 -1.57 -3.94 4.94
C GLY A 447 -1.19 -2.50 4.54
N PRO A 448 -1.80 -1.47 5.18
CA PRO A 448 -1.74 -0.07 4.74
C PRO A 448 -0.34 0.57 4.78
N ASP A 449 0.64 -0.05 5.45
CA ASP A 449 1.93 0.56 5.81
C ASP A 449 2.89 0.82 4.61
N LEU A 450 2.53 0.48 3.36
CA LEU A 450 3.35 0.75 2.16
C LEU A 450 2.77 1.78 1.18
N ALA A 451 1.56 2.30 1.43
CA ALA A 451 0.85 3.16 0.47
C ALA A 451 0.93 4.67 0.76
N ASP A 452 1.43 5.10 1.93
CA ASP A 452 1.48 6.51 2.33
C ASP A 452 2.72 7.25 1.76
N GLY A 453 2.79 7.31 0.42
CA GLY A 453 3.37 8.46 -0.28
C GLY A 453 2.24 9.40 -0.72
N PRO A 454 2.48 10.71 -0.95
CA PRO A 454 1.43 11.64 -1.35
C PRO A 454 0.74 11.14 -2.63
N SER A 455 -0.50 10.65 -2.46
CA SER A 455 -1.41 10.25 -3.52
C SER A 455 -1.77 11.46 -4.37
N ALA A 456 -0.94 11.79 -5.36
CA ALA A 456 -1.41 12.46 -6.55
C ALA A 456 -2.29 11.45 -7.30
N GLU A 457 -3.52 11.85 -7.67
CA GLU A 457 -4.34 11.04 -8.57
C GLU A 457 -3.48 10.61 -9.77
N PRO A 458 -3.44 9.31 -10.10
CA PRO A 458 -2.65 8.86 -11.23
C PRO A 458 -3.18 9.52 -12.51
N GLY A 459 -2.40 10.42 -13.11
CA GLY A 459 -2.80 11.20 -14.30
C GLY A 459 -3.24 10.37 -15.51
N TRP A 460 -3.06 9.04 -15.48
CA TRP A 460 -3.59 8.14 -16.49
C TRP A 460 -5.11 7.92 -16.40
N LEU A 461 -5.76 8.13 -15.25
CA LEU A 461 -7.22 8.09 -15.14
C LEU A 461 -7.90 9.19 -16.00
N GLN A 462 -7.23 10.33 -16.19
CA GLN A 462 -7.71 11.39 -17.09
C GLN A 462 -7.57 11.03 -18.59
N ALA A 463 -6.67 10.11 -18.95
CA ALA A 463 -6.57 9.64 -20.34
C ALA A 463 -7.74 8.72 -20.74
N PHE A 464 -8.38 8.06 -19.77
CA PHE A 464 -9.47 7.10 -20.02
C PHE A 464 -10.84 7.75 -20.26
N SER A 465 -11.09 8.97 -19.76
CA SER A 465 -12.35 9.68 -20.03
C SER A 465 -12.46 10.13 -21.50
N HIS A 466 -11.35 10.29 -22.20
CA HIS A 466 -11.33 10.71 -23.61
C HIS A 466 -11.50 9.56 -24.61
N ILE A 467 -11.07 8.33 -24.28
CA ILE A 467 -11.14 7.18 -25.21
C ILE A 467 -12.56 6.61 -25.31
N LYS A 468 -13.34 6.60 -24.21
CA LYS A 468 -14.75 6.17 -24.25
C LYS A 468 -15.69 7.13 -24.98
N ALA A 469 -15.24 8.32 -25.37
CA ALA A 469 -16.02 9.29 -26.13
C ALA A 469 -15.77 9.22 -27.65
N SER A 470 -14.95 8.29 -28.13
CA SER A 470 -14.57 8.19 -29.56
C SER A 470 -14.75 6.79 -30.17
N THR A 471 -15.46 5.91 -29.47
CA THR A 471 -16.05 4.65 -29.98
C THR A 471 -17.52 4.68 -29.68
#